data_AF-A0A9E3P4D0-F1
#
_entry.id   AF-A0A9E3P4D0-F1
#
_cell.length_a   1.000
_cell.length_b   1.000
_cell.length_c   1.000
_cell.angle_alpha   90.00
_cell.angle_beta   90.00
_cell.angle_gamma   90.00
#
_symmetry.space_group_name_H-M   'P 1'
#
loop_
_entity.id
_entity.type
_entity.pdbx_description
1 polymer ?
#
loop_
_entity_poly.entity_id
_entity_poly.type
_entity_poly.pdbx_seq_one_letter_code
_entity_poly.pdbx_strand_id
1 'polypeptide(L)'
;MKLARFHPGAIEALRTFPEEVRRAVGKAIYDLQSGHTLSMPLSRPMPMLSRGAAELPGCRARAREEATEGDAAMRKKPKVVTVRNAGELAEALGLERADGIELAVRSALNTKIIEVVQRRGLTHAAVAALAHTSRTRVTAIMSRNTKDVSTDLLLRVLGALGVTAKVTFGRAA
;
A
#
# COMPACT_ATOMS: atom_id res chain seq x y z
N MET A 1 -11.75 -0.44 -9.27
CA MET A 1 -10.50 -0.91 -8.64
C MET A 1 -9.61 -1.57 -9.68
N LYS A 2 -8.28 -1.38 -9.58
CA LYS A 2 -7.29 -2.05 -10.43
C LYS A 2 -6.99 -3.45 -9.89
N LEU A 3 -6.73 -4.40 -10.79
CA LEU A 3 -6.42 -5.79 -10.47
C LEU A 3 -4.96 -5.92 -10.03
N ALA A 4 -4.70 -6.52 -8.86
CA ALA A 4 -3.33 -6.90 -8.50
C ALA A 4 -3.05 -8.30 -9.05
N ARG A 5 -1.97 -8.42 -9.83
CA ARG A 5 -1.51 -9.67 -10.43
C ARG A 5 -0.20 -10.06 -9.79
N PHE A 6 -0.17 -11.20 -9.12
CA PHE A 6 1.03 -11.70 -8.47
C PHE A 6 1.60 -12.91 -9.21
N HIS A 7 2.93 -12.92 -9.35
CA HIS A 7 3.66 -14.12 -9.74
C HIS A 7 3.74 -15.06 -8.52
N PRO A 8 3.54 -16.38 -8.67
CA PRO A 8 3.52 -17.32 -7.54
C PRO A 8 4.79 -17.27 -6.69
N GLY A 9 5.98 -17.23 -7.30
CA GLY A 9 7.24 -17.10 -6.54
C GLY A 9 7.37 -15.78 -5.76
N ALA A 10 6.66 -14.72 -6.16
CA ALA A 10 6.64 -13.47 -5.39
C ALA A 10 5.78 -13.62 -4.12
N ILE A 11 4.68 -14.38 -4.18
CA ILE A 11 3.86 -14.67 -2.99
C ILE A 11 4.65 -15.51 -1.99
N GLU A 12 5.36 -16.53 -2.45
CA GLU A 12 6.18 -17.37 -1.58
C GLU A 12 7.25 -16.55 -0.86
N ALA A 13 7.97 -15.68 -1.58
CA ALA A 13 8.92 -14.77 -0.98
C ALA A 13 8.27 -13.81 0.01
N LEU A 14 7.10 -13.24 -0.33
CA LEU A 14 6.37 -12.33 0.55
C LEU A 14 5.95 -12.99 1.87
N ARG A 15 5.63 -14.29 1.86
CA ARG A 15 5.25 -15.06 3.06
C ARG A 15 6.42 -15.28 4.03
N THR A 16 7.66 -15.26 3.56
CA THR A 16 8.85 -15.40 4.42
C THR A 16 9.11 -14.15 5.27
N PHE A 17 8.58 -12.98 4.87
CA PHE A 17 8.79 -11.75 5.61
C PHE A 17 8.00 -11.71 6.92
N PRO A 18 8.49 -10.94 7.92
CA PRO A 18 7.74 -10.67 9.15
C PRO A 18 6.34 -10.13 8.87
N GLU A 19 5.41 -10.42 9.76
CA GLU A 19 4.01 -10.05 9.63
C GLU A 19 3.80 -8.53 9.46
N GLU A 20 4.59 -7.73 10.16
CA GLU A 20 4.57 -6.27 10.05
C GLU A 20 4.84 -5.79 8.61
N VAL A 21 5.82 -6.41 7.95
CA VAL A 21 6.18 -6.09 6.56
C VAL A 21 5.05 -6.51 5.63
N ARG A 22 4.47 -7.69 5.84
CA ARG A 22 3.35 -8.20 5.05
C ARG A 22 2.13 -7.29 5.15
N ARG A 23 1.80 -6.80 6.35
CA ARG A 23 0.73 -5.82 6.59
C ARG A 23 1.00 -4.49 5.87
N ALA A 24 2.22 -3.98 5.97
CA ALA A 24 2.61 -2.74 5.31
C ALA A 24 2.54 -2.85 3.77
N VAL A 25 3.00 -3.97 3.21
CA VAL A 25 2.94 -4.26 1.77
C VAL A 25 1.49 -4.42 1.32
N GLY A 26 0.67 -5.16 2.05
CA GLY A 26 -0.77 -5.30 1.76
C GLY A 26 -1.46 -3.94 1.69
N LYS A 27 -1.14 -3.03 2.62
CA LYS A 27 -1.71 -1.68 2.64
C LYS A 27 -1.34 -0.90 1.39
N ALA A 28 -0.05 -0.89 1.05
CA ALA A 28 0.45 -0.16 -0.11
C ALA A 28 -0.17 -0.69 -1.41
N ILE A 29 -0.31 -2.01 -1.54
CA ILE A 29 -0.93 -2.64 -2.71
C ILE A 29 -2.42 -2.28 -2.79
N TYR A 30 -3.15 -2.34 -1.68
CA TYR A 30 -4.58 -1.97 -1.65
C TYR A 30 -4.81 -0.49 -1.99
N ASP A 31 -3.94 0.39 -1.50
CA ASP A 31 -3.97 1.82 -1.85
C ASP A 31 -3.74 2.02 -3.36
N LEU A 32 -2.80 1.28 -3.97
CA LEU A 32 -2.56 1.28 -5.42
C LEU A 32 -3.76 0.71 -6.22
N GLN A 33 -4.40 -0.36 -5.72
CA GLN A 33 -5.61 -0.94 -6.32
C GLN A 33 -6.79 0.04 -6.30
N SER A 34 -6.87 0.85 -5.25
CA SER A 34 -7.85 1.92 -5.09
C SER A 34 -7.55 3.14 -5.98
N GLY A 35 -6.43 3.13 -6.70
CA GLY A 35 -6.04 4.18 -7.65
C GLY A 35 -5.23 5.31 -7.02
N HIS A 36 -4.78 5.15 -5.77
CA HIS A 36 -3.95 6.15 -5.11
C HIS A 36 -2.50 6.05 -5.57
N THR A 37 -1.84 7.20 -5.70
CA THR A 37 -0.40 7.28 -5.94
C THR A 37 0.33 7.20 -4.61
N LEU A 38 1.30 6.30 -4.48
CA LEU A 38 2.19 6.27 -3.32
C LEU A 38 3.10 7.50 -3.36
N SER A 39 2.89 8.44 -2.44
CA SER A 39 3.80 9.57 -2.21
C SER A 39 5.02 9.14 -1.39
N MET A 40 6.05 9.98 -1.34
CA MET A 40 7.18 9.81 -0.40
C MET A 40 6.67 9.57 1.03
N PRO A 41 7.21 8.63 1.83
CA PRO A 41 8.54 8.02 1.76
C PRO A 41 8.62 6.59 1.16
N LEU A 42 7.52 6.03 0.65
CA LEU A 42 7.53 4.68 0.04
C LEU A 42 8.19 4.67 -1.36
N SER A 43 8.11 5.80 -2.04
CA SER A 43 8.83 6.08 -3.26
C SER A 43 10.06 6.90 -2.88
N ARG A 44 11.26 6.30 -2.85
CA ARG A 44 12.46 7.13 -2.99
C ARG A 44 12.36 7.80 -4.37
N PRO A 45 12.56 9.12 -4.52
CA PRO A 45 12.83 9.66 -5.85
C PRO A 45 13.99 8.84 -6.39
N MET A 46 13.79 8.21 -7.54
CA MET A 46 14.89 7.52 -8.20
C MET A 46 15.95 8.61 -8.41
N PRO A 47 17.12 8.54 -7.76
CA PRO A 47 18.18 9.47 -8.10
C PRO A 47 18.39 9.31 -9.60
N MET A 48 18.48 10.42 -10.34
CA MET A 48 18.89 10.36 -11.74
C MET A 48 20.17 9.54 -11.78
N LEU A 49 20.08 8.31 -12.29
CA LEU A 49 21.24 7.47 -12.46
C LEU A 49 22.10 8.21 -13.47
N SER A 50 23.24 8.74 -13.02
CA SER A 50 24.29 9.16 -13.94
C SER A 50 24.61 7.96 -14.83
N ARG A 51 24.87 8.23 -16.12
CA ARG A 51 25.37 7.20 -17.06
C ARG A 51 26.54 6.48 -16.39
N GLY A 52 26.33 5.23 -15.96
CA GLY A 52 27.32 4.41 -15.25
C GLY A 52 26.89 3.84 -13.89
N ALA A 53 25.80 4.30 -13.27
CA ALA A 53 25.35 3.75 -11.97
C ALA A 53 24.71 2.34 -12.04
N ALA A 54 24.62 1.75 -13.24
CA ALA A 54 24.26 0.34 -13.44
C ALA A 54 25.43 -0.63 -13.20
N GLU A 55 26.65 -0.11 -13.04
CA GLU A 55 27.87 -0.91 -12.96
C GLU A 55 28.38 -0.94 -11.50
N LEU A 56 27.75 -1.76 -10.64
CA LEU A 56 28.40 -2.22 -9.41
C LEU A 56 29.26 -3.45 -9.78
N PRO A 57 30.60 -3.37 -9.77
CA PRO A 57 31.47 -4.49 -10.06
C PRO A 57 31.55 -5.37 -8.80
N GLY A 58 30.58 -6.27 -8.65
CA GLY A 58 30.52 -7.20 -7.51
C GLY A 58 29.60 -8.41 -7.71
N CYS A 59 28.62 -8.34 -8.61
CA CYS A 59 27.75 -9.47 -8.92
C CYS A 59 28.02 -10.02 -10.32
N ARG A 60 29.19 -10.67 -10.51
CA ARG A 60 29.35 -11.61 -11.63
C ARG A 60 28.62 -12.91 -11.30
N ALA A 61 27.36 -13.02 -11.71
CA ALA A 61 26.73 -14.30 -12.00
C ALA A 61 25.61 -14.14 -13.04
N ARG A 62 26.05 -14.12 -14.31
CA ARG A 62 25.35 -14.61 -15.52
C ARG A 62 23.93 -14.07 -15.76
N ALA A 63 23.84 -12.95 -16.45
CA ALA A 63 22.77 -12.72 -17.41
C ALA A 63 23.42 -12.55 -18.79
N ARG A 64 23.58 -13.67 -19.51
CA ARG A 64 23.80 -13.61 -20.95
C ARG A 64 22.45 -13.29 -21.58
N GLU A 65 22.41 -12.18 -22.29
CA GLU A 65 21.48 -11.97 -23.40
C GLU A 65 21.61 -13.14 -24.38
N GLU A 66 20.54 -13.91 -24.51
CA GLU A 66 20.22 -14.60 -25.75
C GLU A 66 18.77 -14.23 -26.07
N ALA A 67 18.65 -13.15 -26.85
CA ALA A 67 17.54 -13.02 -27.77
C ALA A 67 17.73 -14.10 -28.84
N THR A 68 16.97 -15.17 -28.74
CA THR A 68 16.74 -16.09 -29.85
C THR A 68 15.24 -16.16 -30.10
N GLU A 69 14.85 -15.51 -31.19
CA GLU A 69 13.71 -15.92 -32.00
C GLU A 69 13.87 -17.40 -32.36
N GLY A 70 12.80 -18.18 -32.18
CA GLY A 70 12.73 -19.57 -32.60
C GLY A 70 12.84 -20.57 -31.45
N ASP A 71 11.71 -20.89 -30.80
CA ASP A 71 11.13 -22.23 -30.94
C ASP A 71 9.77 -22.34 -30.23
N ALA A 72 8.80 -22.82 -30.98
CA ALA A 72 7.44 -23.04 -30.54
C ALA A 72 7.36 -24.29 -29.65
N ALA A 73 7.44 -24.13 -28.33
CA ALA A 73 7.13 -25.22 -27.39
C ALA A 73 6.56 -24.70 -26.06
N MET A 74 5.22 -24.61 -26.02
CA MET A 74 4.32 -24.79 -24.87
C MET A 74 4.91 -24.61 -23.44
N ARG A 75 5.28 -23.39 -23.04
CA ARG A 75 5.42 -23.04 -21.61
C ARG A 75 4.07 -22.65 -21.04
N LYS A 76 3.49 -23.51 -20.19
CA LYS A 76 2.28 -23.21 -19.41
C LYS A 76 2.51 -21.90 -18.65
N LYS A 77 1.75 -20.86 -19.00
CA LYS A 77 1.82 -19.55 -18.31
C LYS A 77 1.64 -19.78 -16.81
N PRO A 78 2.56 -19.31 -15.94
CA PRO A 78 2.41 -19.50 -14.51
C PRO A 78 1.06 -18.91 -14.08
N LYS A 79 0.29 -19.66 -13.29
CA LYS A 79 -1.06 -19.28 -12.88
C LYS A 79 -0.96 -18.01 -12.03
N VAL A 80 -1.23 -16.87 -12.65
CA VAL A 80 -1.14 -15.56 -12.01
C VAL A 80 -2.23 -15.48 -10.96
N VAL A 81 -1.84 -15.25 -9.70
CA VAL A 81 -2.82 -15.04 -8.61
C VAL A 81 -3.36 -13.63 -8.78
N THR A 82 -4.67 -13.53 -8.99
CA THR A 82 -5.36 -12.25 -9.18
C THR A 82 -6.12 -11.93 -7.91
N VAL A 83 -5.87 -10.76 -7.34
CA VAL A 83 -6.48 -10.32 -6.10
C VAL A 83 -7.34 -9.09 -6.39
N ARG A 84 -8.58 -9.08 -5.88
CA ARG A 84 -9.55 -7.98 -6.08
C ARG A 84 -10.00 -7.35 -4.76
N ASN A 85 -10.00 -8.12 -3.68
CA ASN A 85 -10.52 -7.68 -2.39
C ASN A 85 -9.43 -7.63 -1.30
N ALA A 86 -9.64 -6.84 -0.26
CA ALA A 86 -8.69 -6.72 0.86
C ALA A 86 -8.51 -8.04 1.62
N GLY A 87 -9.59 -8.83 1.76
CA GLY A 87 -9.53 -10.17 2.37
C GLY A 87 -8.69 -11.15 1.53
N GLU A 88 -8.95 -11.22 0.23
CA GLU A 88 -8.15 -12.04 -0.72
C GLU A 88 -6.67 -11.60 -0.74
N LEU A 89 -6.41 -10.30 -0.57
CA LEU A 89 -5.05 -9.75 -0.50
C LEU A 89 -4.34 -10.20 0.77
N ALA A 90 -5.02 -10.15 1.90
CA ALA A 90 -4.49 -10.62 3.17
C ALA A 90 -4.14 -12.12 3.07
N GLU A 91 -5.08 -12.94 2.59
CA GLU A 91 -4.87 -14.39 2.41
C GLU A 91 -3.72 -14.70 1.44
N ALA A 92 -3.61 -13.95 0.33
CA ALA A 92 -2.51 -14.09 -0.61
C ALA A 92 -1.15 -13.83 0.07
N LEU A 93 -1.08 -12.82 0.94
CA LEU A 93 0.11 -12.47 1.72
C LEU A 93 0.31 -13.38 2.94
N GLY A 94 -0.60 -14.32 3.21
CA GLY A 94 -0.56 -15.21 4.38
C GLY A 94 -0.92 -14.53 5.70
N LEU A 95 -1.69 -13.44 5.63
CA LEU A 95 -2.32 -12.76 6.77
C LEU A 95 -3.73 -13.29 6.99
N GLU A 96 -4.31 -13.00 8.15
CA GLU A 96 -5.69 -13.36 8.43
C GLU A 96 -6.65 -12.45 7.66
N ARG A 97 -7.83 -12.97 7.30
CA ARG A 97 -8.88 -12.19 6.67
C ARG A 97 -9.30 -10.97 7.51
N ALA A 98 -9.25 -11.09 8.83
CA ALA A 98 -9.47 -9.98 9.78
C ALA A 98 -8.52 -8.80 9.52
N ASP A 99 -7.25 -9.07 9.21
CA ASP A 99 -6.27 -8.05 8.88
C ASP A 99 -6.62 -7.32 7.59
N GLY A 100 -7.19 -8.04 6.61
CA GLY A 100 -7.71 -7.45 5.38
C GLY A 100 -8.88 -6.49 5.64
N ILE A 101 -9.74 -6.79 6.61
CA ILE A 101 -10.84 -5.90 7.01
C ILE A 101 -10.27 -4.63 7.64
N GLU A 102 -9.34 -4.76 8.59
CA GLU A 102 -8.68 -3.61 9.21
C GLU A 102 -8.02 -2.71 8.16
N LEU A 103 -7.33 -3.32 7.18
CA LEU A 103 -6.67 -2.65 6.08
C LEU A 103 -7.64 -1.79 5.26
N ALA A 104 -8.78 -2.37 4.87
CA ALA A 104 -9.79 -1.71 4.08
C ALA A 104 -10.39 -0.52 4.84
N VAL A 105 -10.72 -0.71 6.12
CA VAL A 105 -11.26 0.34 6.99
C VAL A 105 -10.27 1.49 7.16
N ARG A 106 -9.00 1.19 7.48
CA ARG A 106 -7.95 2.20 7.63
C ARG A 106 -7.73 2.99 6.34
N SER A 107 -7.70 2.32 5.18
CA SER A 107 -7.53 2.99 3.88
C SER A 107 -8.72 3.90 3.56
N ALA A 108 -9.95 3.45 3.82
CA ALA A 108 -11.16 4.25 3.63
C ALA A 108 -11.18 5.51 4.51
N LEU A 109 -10.90 5.36 5.81
CA LEU A 109 -10.80 6.48 6.73
C LEU A 109 -9.75 7.49 6.29
N ASN A 110 -8.55 7.01 5.95
CA ASN A 110 -7.46 7.90 5.56
C ASN A 110 -7.78 8.65 4.26
N THR A 111 -8.38 7.98 3.29
CA THR A 111 -8.84 8.61 2.05
C THR A 111 -9.85 9.71 2.33
N LYS A 112 -10.79 9.49 3.26
CA LYS A 112 -11.79 10.50 3.60
C LYS A 112 -11.18 11.71 4.31
N ILE A 113 -10.22 11.50 5.20
CA ILE A 113 -9.50 12.60 5.87
C ILE A 113 -8.77 13.45 4.83
N ILE A 114 -8.02 12.84 3.92
CA ILE A 114 -7.29 13.56 2.84
C ILE A 114 -8.27 14.38 2.00
N GLU A 115 -9.38 13.78 1.57
CA GLU A 115 -10.40 14.46 0.77
C GLU A 115 -10.97 15.69 1.48
N VAL A 116 -11.30 15.58 2.77
CA VAL A 116 -11.90 16.66 3.55
C VAL A 116 -10.90 17.78 3.83
N VAL A 117 -9.65 17.43 4.15
CA VAL A 117 -8.57 18.40 4.37
C VAL A 117 -8.29 19.18 3.09
N GLN A 118 -8.22 18.51 1.94
CA GLN A 118 -8.02 19.14 0.63
C GLN A 118 -9.20 20.05 0.26
N ARG A 119 -10.44 19.57 0.43
CA ARG A 119 -11.65 20.34 0.12
C ARG A 119 -11.74 21.63 0.95
N ARG A 120 -11.29 21.60 2.20
CA ARG A 120 -11.30 22.76 3.10
C ARG A 120 -10.04 23.64 2.99
N GLY A 121 -9.03 23.22 2.23
CA GLY A 121 -7.77 23.96 2.08
C GLY A 121 -7.00 24.14 3.40
N LEU A 122 -7.14 23.21 4.36
CA LEU A 122 -6.52 23.36 5.68
C LEU A 122 -5.02 23.05 5.63
N THR A 123 -4.23 23.84 6.36
CA THR A 123 -2.80 23.54 6.56
C THR A 123 -2.63 22.38 7.54
N HIS A 124 -1.52 21.64 7.44
CA HIS A 124 -1.24 20.52 8.36
C HIS A 124 -1.22 20.97 9.83
N ALA A 125 -0.78 22.20 10.10
CA ALA A 125 -0.76 22.78 11.43
C ALA A 125 -2.18 23.06 11.97
N ALA A 126 -3.09 23.55 11.12
CA ALA A 126 -4.48 23.77 11.49
C ALA A 126 -5.20 22.46 11.82
N VAL A 127 -5.01 21.42 11.00
CA VAL A 127 -5.58 20.10 11.26
C VAL A 127 -5.02 19.51 12.56
N ALA A 128 -3.74 19.71 12.83
CA ALA A 128 -3.09 19.24 14.06
C ALA A 128 -3.69 19.91 15.31
N ALA A 129 -3.93 21.22 15.26
CA ALA A 129 -4.55 21.98 16.34
C ALA A 129 -6.00 21.52 16.59
N LEU A 130 -6.80 21.35 15.53
CA LEU A 130 -8.19 20.90 15.63
C LEU A 130 -8.32 19.48 16.20
N ALA A 131 -7.44 18.57 15.77
CA ALA A 131 -7.48 17.17 16.17
C ALA A 131 -6.68 16.85 17.44
N HIS A 132 -6.13 17.87 18.11
CA HIS A 132 -5.27 17.73 19.30
C HIS A 132 -4.14 16.70 19.09
N THR A 133 -3.43 16.80 17.97
CA THR A 133 -2.36 15.88 17.59
C THR A 133 -1.14 16.64 17.08
N SER A 134 -0.01 15.98 16.92
CA SER A 134 1.21 16.62 16.42
C SER A 134 1.17 16.80 14.90
N ARG A 135 1.79 17.88 14.41
CA ARG A 135 1.93 18.18 12.98
C ARG A 135 2.58 17.03 12.20
N THR A 136 3.55 16.34 12.81
CA THR A 136 4.23 15.19 12.23
C THR A 136 3.28 14.02 11.97
N ARG A 137 2.36 13.74 12.91
CA ARG A 137 1.33 12.70 12.73
C ARG A 137 0.33 13.06 11.64
N VAL A 138 -0.09 14.32 11.55
CA VAL A 138 -0.95 14.79 10.44
C VAL A 138 -0.24 14.63 9.10
N THR A 139 1.04 14.96 9.05
CA THR A 139 1.84 14.79 7.83
C THR A 139 1.94 13.32 7.41
N ALA A 140 2.09 12.41 8.38
CA ALA A 140 2.11 10.97 8.13
C ALA A 140 0.75 10.44 7.60
N ILE A 141 -0.37 10.96 8.12
CA ILE A 141 -1.73 10.66 7.63
C ILE A 141 -1.87 11.12 6.17
N MET A 142 -1.49 12.37 5.89
CA MET A 142 -1.56 12.97 4.55
C MET A 142 -0.66 12.25 3.53
N SER A 143 0.53 11.81 3.94
CA SER A 143 1.44 11.02 3.09
C SER A 143 1.07 9.54 2.97
N ARG A 144 -0.05 9.12 3.58
CA ARG A 144 -0.51 7.73 3.68
C ARG A 144 0.50 6.80 4.37
N ASN A 145 1.45 7.32 5.15
CA ASN A 145 2.33 6.52 6.00
C ASN A 145 1.70 6.35 7.39
N THR A 146 0.77 5.41 7.52
CA THR A 146 -0.01 5.20 8.76
C THR A 146 0.48 3.99 9.58
N LYS A 147 1.78 3.67 9.54
CA LYS A 147 2.34 2.56 10.33
C LYS A 147 2.15 2.81 11.83
N ASP A 148 2.48 4.03 12.28
CA ASP A 148 2.41 4.44 13.69
C ASP A 148 1.11 5.18 14.06
N VAL A 149 0.10 5.10 13.19
CA VAL A 149 -1.18 5.79 13.36
C VAL A 149 -2.27 4.77 13.65
N SER A 150 -2.86 4.87 14.84
CA SER A 150 -3.98 4.03 15.26
C SER A 150 -5.26 4.39 14.53
N THR A 151 -6.15 3.40 14.37
CA THR A 151 -7.50 3.60 13.82
C THR A 151 -8.31 4.61 14.63
N ASP A 152 -8.16 4.61 15.97
CA ASP A 152 -8.80 5.59 16.87
C ASP A 152 -8.38 7.03 16.54
N LEU A 153 -7.09 7.27 16.26
CA LEU A 153 -6.63 8.60 15.90
C LEU A 153 -7.25 9.07 14.59
N LEU A 154 -7.37 8.18 13.59
CA LEU A 154 -8.02 8.51 12.32
C LEU A 154 -9.48 8.91 12.54
N LEU A 155 -10.21 8.18 13.39
CA LEU A 155 -11.60 8.50 13.74
C LEU A 155 -11.70 9.83 14.49
N ARG A 156 -10.81 10.10 15.45
CA ARG A 156 -10.78 11.38 16.18
C ARG A 156 -10.50 12.56 15.27
N VAL A 157 -9.54 12.43 14.35
CA VAL A 157 -9.23 13.47 13.35
C VAL A 157 -10.44 13.71 12.46
N LEU A 158 -11.11 12.65 12.00
CA LEU A 158 -12.30 12.76 11.15
C LEU A 158 -13.47 13.46 11.88
N GLY A 159 -13.67 13.15 13.16
CA GLY A 159 -14.64 13.81 14.03
C GLY A 159 -14.29 15.29 14.31
N ALA A 160 -13.02 15.63 14.52
CA ALA A 160 -12.55 17.01 14.66
C ALA A 160 -12.72 17.83 13.37
N LEU A 161 -12.68 17.16 12.21
CA LEU A 161 -13.06 17.76 10.93
C LEU A 161 -14.58 17.85 10.76
N GLY A 162 -15.40 17.48 11.75
CA GLY A 162 -16.86 17.57 11.69
C GLY A 162 -17.50 16.61 10.69
N VAL A 163 -16.85 15.48 10.41
CA VAL A 163 -17.41 14.41 9.57
C VAL A 163 -17.81 13.26 10.49
N THR A 164 -19.03 12.76 10.32
CA THR A 164 -19.52 11.61 11.06
C THR A 164 -19.34 10.33 10.23
N ALA A 165 -18.80 9.28 10.87
CA ALA A 165 -18.71 7.96 10.26
C ALA A 165 -19.97 7.16 10.61
N LYS A 166 -20.71 6.70 9.60
CA LYS A 166 -21.79 5.73 9.79
C LYS A 166 -21.22 4.33 9.58
N VAL A 167 -21.26 3.49 10.62
CA VAL A 167 -20.80 2.11 10.55
C VAL A 167 -22.01 1.20 10.33
N THR A 168 -21.96 0.38 9.28
CA THR A 168 -22.96 -0.64 8.98
C THR A 168 -22.33 -2.02 9.14
N PHE A 169 -23.00 -2.90 9.87
CA PHE A 169 -22.53 -4.26 10.11
C PHE A 169 -23.10 -5.23 9.08
N GLY A 170 -22.24 -6.09 8.54
CA GLY A 170 -22.60 -7.18 7.65
C GLY A 170 -21.89 -8.46 8.07
N ARG A 171 -22.26 -9.59 7.48
CA ARG A 171 -21.60 -10.88 7.76
C ARG A 171 -20.19 -10.88 7.18
N ALA A 172 -19.20 -11.24 8.00
CA ALA A 172 -17.88 -11.62 7.50
C ALA A 172 -18.02 -13.01 6.87
N ALA A 173 -18.07 -13.07 5.54
CA ALA A 173 -17.94 -14.31 4.77
C ALA A 173 -16.46 -14.61 4.55
#